data_AF-A0A2T2U8U1-F1
#
_entry.id   AF-A0A2T2U8U1-F1
#
_cell.length_a   1.000
_cell.length_b   1.000
_cell.length_c   1.000
_cell.angle_alpha   90.00
_cell.angle_beta   90.00
_cell.angle_gamma   90.00
#
_symmetry.space_group_name_H-M   'P 1'
#
loop_
_entity.id
_entity.type
_entity.pdbx_description
1 polymer ?
#
loop_
_entity_poly.entity_id
_entity_poly.type
_entity_poly.pdbx_seq_one_letter_code
_entity_poly.pdbx_strand_id
1 'polypeptide(L)'
;GDMDFKITGTRDGITACQMDMKIEGLSRDVMLKALKQSREARHFILDSMEEVISEPREELSEHAPRLTKLTIDPDRIGAVIGPGGKVVKSVQEETNTEITVEEEEGVGIVTIAATNQSDAEAAIERVKQIVAVPEEGEDYVGTVKGIRDFGAFVEIMPEQTGLLHVSEIDHDYVESVEDYMEVGDKVKVHLLEVHDDGKMRLTRKPFVSEEDGESA
;
A
#
# COMPACT_ATOMS: atom_id res chain seq x y z
N GLY A 1 2.13 -53.83 -13.24
CA GLY A 1 1.23 -53.41 -12.16
C GLY A 1 -0.14 -53.20 -12.75
N ASP A 2 -1.13 -53.91 -12.23
CA ASP A 2 -2.51 -53.92 -12.72
C ASP A 2 -3.33 -52.72 -12.19
N MET A 3 -2.77 -52.05 -11.18
CA MET A 3 -3.26 -50.81 -10.60
C MET A 3 -2.04 -49.93 -10.28
N ASP A 4 -2.14 -48.65 -10.60
CA ASP A 4 -1.23 -47.60 -10.15
C ASP A 4 -2.00 -46.62 -9.27
N PHE A 5 -1.42 -46.27 -8.13
CA PHE A 5 -2.15 -45.58 -7.08
C PHE A 5 -1.25 -44.62 -6.33
N LYS A 6 -1.65 -43.35 -6.25
CA LYS A 6 -0.96 -42.28 -5.53
C LYS A 6 -1.85 -41.73 -4.44
N ILE A 7 -1.30 -41.59 -3.24
CA ILE A 7 -1.91 -40.89 -2.10
C ILE A 7 -0.99 -39.78 -1.65
N THR A 8 -1.58 -38.62 -1.39
CA THR A 8 -0.94 -37.54 -0.65
C THR A 8 -1.77 -37.19 0.59
N GLY A 9 -1.15 -36.59 1.60
CA GLY A 9 -1.84 -36.27 2.83
C GLY A 9 -0.93 -35.80 3.95
N THR A 10 -1.55 -35.34 5.03
CA THR A 10 -0.91 -35.04 6.30
C THR A 10 -0.93 -36.27 7.21
N ARG A 11 -0.47 -36.11 8.46
CA ARG A 11 -0.64 -37.13 9.52
C ARG A 11 -2.12 -37.36 9.87
N ASP A 12 -2.94 -36.33 9.72
CA ASP A 12 -4.36 -36.35 10.09
C ASP A 12 -5.27 -36.95 9.01
N GLY A 13 -4.85 -36.91 7.75
CA GLY A 13 -5.74 -37.31 6.67
C GLY A 13 -5.11 -37.37 5.29
N ILE A 14 -5.92 -37.84 4.33
CA ILE A 14 -5.59 -37.83 2.90
C ILE A 14 -6.04 -36.48 2.34
N THR A 15 -5.16 -35.80 1.60
CA THR A 15 -5.49 -34.55 0.91
C THR A 15 -5.80 -34.78 -0.57
N ALA A 16 -5.14 -35.75 -1.22
CA ALA A 16 -5.50 -36.18 -2.56
C ALA A 16 -5.24 -37.68 -2.78
N CYS A 17 -5.98 -38.25 -3.71
CA CYS A 17 -5.93 -39.66 -4.05
C CYS A 17 -6.16 -39.82 -5.55
N GLN A 18 -5.20 -40.42 -6.26
CA GLN A 18 -5.30 -40.73 -7.68
C GLN A 18 -5.16 -42.24 -7.88
N MET A 19 -6.10 -42.84 -8.61
CA MET A 19 -6.12 -44.27 -8.91
C MET A 19 -6.29 -44.48 -10.40
N ASP A 20 -5.34 -45.21 -11.00
CA ASP A 20 -5.39 -45.66 -12.39
C ASP A 20 -5.46 -47.19 -12.42
N MET A 21 -6.53 -47.72 -13.01
CA MET A 21 -6.83 -49.15 -13.01
C MET A 21 -6.72 -49.70 -14.44
N LYS A 22 -5.98 -50.79 -14.61
CA LYS A 22 -5.83 -51.50 -15.90
C LYS A 22 -6.73 -52.72 -16.01
N ILE A 23 -7.47 -53.04 -14.94
CA ILE A 23 -8.35 -54.20 -14.83
C ILE A 23 -9.75 -53.77 -14.36
N GLU A 24 -10.76 -54.57 -14.72
CA GLU A 24 -12.14 -54.36 -14.32
C GLU A 24 -12.37 -54.81 -12.87
N GLY A 25 -11.98 -53.96 -11.94
CA GLY A 25 -12.37 -54.06 -10.53
C GLY A 25 -11.24 -54.45 -9.57
N LEU A 26 -11.41 -53.99 -8.33
CA LEU A 26 -10.54 -54.27 -7.20
C LEU A 26 -11.43 -54.62 -6.00
N SER A 27 -11.10 -55.68 -5.26
CA SER A 27 -11.86 -55.98 -4.06
C SER A 27 -11.64 -54.92 -2.97
N ARG A 28 -12.67 -54.66 -2.17
CA ARG A 28 -12.61 -53.73 -1.04
C ARG A 28 -11.46 -54.06 -0.08
N ASP A 29 -11.19 -55.35 0.13
CA ASP A 29 -10.13 -55.80 1.04
C ASP A 29 -8.73 -55.48 0.50
N VAL A 30 -8.53 -55.60 -0.82
CA VAL A 30 -7.26 -55.21 -1.45
C VAL A 30 -7.08 -53.69 -1.38
N MET A 31 -8.15 -52.91 -1.60
CA MET A 31 -8.11 -51.46 -1.45
C MET A 31 -7.76 -51.05 -0.01
N LEU A 32 -8.42 -51.64 0.99
CA LEU A 32 -8.14 -51.35 2.40
C LEU A 32 -6.70 -51.67 2.80
N LYS A 33 -6.15 -52.79 2.32
CA LYS A 33 -4.74 -53.13 2.54
C LYS A 33 -3.81 -52.11 1.90
N ALA A 34 -4.07 -51.73 0.64
CA ALA A 34 -3.29 -50.73 -0.07
C ALA A 34 -3.31 -49.36 0.66
N LEU A 35 -4.48 -48.92 1.14
CA LEU A 35 -4.62 -47.67 1.91
C LEU A 35 -3.84 -47.70 3.23
N LYS A 36 -3.87 -48.81 3.96
CA LYS A 36 -3.12 -48.98 5.21
C LYS A 36 -1.61 -48.95 4.97
N GLN A 37 -1.14 -49.71 3.98
CA GLN A 37 0.27 -49.70 3.59
C GLN A 37 0.71 -48.32 3.13
N SER A 38 -0.12 -47.63 2.36
CA SER A 38 0.16 -46.26 1.90
C SER A 38 0.20 -45.26 3.04
N ARG A 39 -0.61 -45.44 4.09
CA ARG A 39 -0.55 -44.61 5.30
C ARG A 39 0.79 -44.79 6.02
N GLU A 40 1.22 -46.03 6.26
CA GLU A 40 2.51 -46.30 6.91
C GLU A 40 3.68 -45.72 6.13
N ALA A 41 3.69 -45.93 4.80
CA ALA A 41 4.71 -45.35 3.93
C ALA A 41 4.68 -43.81 3.93
N ARG A 42 3.48 -43.20 3.93
CA ARG A 42 3.33 -41.73 4.00
C ARG A 42 3.89 -41.17 5.30
N HIS A 43 3.59 -41.81 6.43
CA HIS A 43 4.13 -41.37 7.73
C HIS A 43 5.66 -41.46 7.75
N PHE A 44 6.24 -42.55 7.24
CA PHE A 44 7.69 -42.69 7.13
C PHE A 44 8.35 -41.58 6.29
N ILE A 45 7.73 -41.20 5.16
CA ILE A 45 8.20 -40.09 4.32
C ILE A 45 8.07 -38.75 5.06
N LEU A 46 6.94 -38.51 5.74
CA LEU A 46 6.73 -37.29 6.53
C LEU A 46 7.74 -37.18 7.68
N ASP A 47 8.05 -38.28 8.38
CA ASP A 47 9.09 -38.31 9.42
C ASP A 47 10.44 -37.85 8.83
N SER A 48 10.82 -38.38 7.66
CA SER A 48 12.07 -37.98 6.96
C SER A 48 12.05 -36.52 6.48
N MET A 49 10.89 -35.97 6.12
CA MET A 49 10.77 -34.56 5.73
C MET A 49 10.88 -33.63 6.94
N GLU A 50 10.25 -34.00 8.06
CA GLU A 50 10.26 -33.24 9.32
C GLU A 50 11.64 -33.19 9.96
N GLU A 51 12.48 -34.21 9.74
CA GLU A 51 13.91 -34.19 10.12
C GLU A 51 14.70 -33.06 9.43
N VAL A 52 14.24 -32.60 8.27
CA VAL A 52 14.88 -31.52 7.49
C VAL A 52 14.21 -30.18 7.76
N ILE A 53 12.87 -30.15 7.75
CA ILE A 53 12.07 -28.95 7.97
C ILE A 53 10.72 -29.34 8.59
N SER A 54 10.56 -29.06 9.89
CA SER A 54 9.32 -29.34 10.62
C SER A 54 8.28 -28.23 10.49
N GLU A 55 8.73 -26.99 10.28
CA GLU A 55 7.88 -25.80 10.26
C GLU A 55 8.31 -24.85 9.13
N PRO A 56 7.39 -24.02 8.58
CA PRO A 56 7.75 -22.96 7.66
C PRO A 56 8.78 -22.02 8.29
N ARG A 57 9.71 -21.49 7.47
CA ARG A 57 10.67 -20.49 7.93
C ARG A 57 9.93 -19.22 8.35
N GLU A 58 10.34 -18.60 9.46
CA GLU A 58 9.78 -17.32 9.94
C GLU A 58 10.00 -16.21 8.92
N GLU A 59 11.17 -16.20 8.27
CA GLU A 59 11.53 -15.20 7.29
C GLU A 59 11.63 -15.81 5.88
N LEU A 60 11.08 -15.08 4.90
CA LEU A 60 11.24 -15.39 3.48
C LEU A 60 12.68 -15.11 3.05
N SER A 61 13.14 -15.90 2.07
CA SER A 61 14.44 -15.69 1.40
C SER A 61 14.60 -14.23 0.95
N GLU A 62 15.81 -13.69 1.00
CA GLU A 62 16.13 -12.32 0.55
C GLU A 62 15.79 -12.08 -0.92
N HIS A 63 15.83 -13.13 -1.75
CA HIS A 63 15.52 -13.09 -3.17
C HIS A 63 14.08 -13.48 -3.51
N ALA A 64 13.29 -13.90 -2.51
CA ALA A 64 11.90 -14.22 -2.72
C ALA A 64 11.10 -12.91 -2.76
N PRO A 65 10.19 -12.74 -3.74
CA PRO A 65 9.32 -11.59 -3.77
C PRO A 65 8.55 -11.47 -2.45
N ARG A 66 8.69 -10.33 -1.79
CA ARG A 66 7.96 -10.04 -0.56
C ARG A 66 6.66 -9.37 -0.92
N LEU A 67 5.56 -9.96 -0.46
CA LEU A 67 4.23 -9.36 -0.53
C LEU A 67 3.96 -8.70 0.82
N THR A 68 3.95 -7.38 0.83
CA THR A 68 3.57 -6.60 2.02
C THR A 68 2.19 -6.02 1.81
N LYS A 69 1.29 -6.25 2.76
CA LYS A 69 -0.05 -5.65 2.77
C LYS A 69 -0.08 -4.50 3.77
N LEU A 70 -0.53 -3.34 3.32
CA LEU A 70 -0.80 -2.16 4.14
C LEU A 70 -2.30 -1.89 4.12
N THR A 71 -2.85 -1.65 5.30
CA THR A 71 -4.25 -1.27 5.47
C THR A 71 -4.33 0.25 5.52
N ILE A 72 -5.21 0.83 4.71
CA ILE A 72 -5.45 2.27 4.63
C ILE A 72 -6.93 2.58 4.73
N ASP A 73 -7.25 3.81 5.09
CA ASP A 73 -8.62 4.30 5.08
C ASP A 73 -9.18 4.27 3.64
N PRO A 74 -10.42 3.77 3.41
CA PRO A 74 -11.04 3.73 2.09
C PRO A 74 -11.06 5.09 1.38
N ASP A 75 -11.19 6.19 2.11
CA ASP A 75 -11.21 7.55 1.52
C ASP A 75 -9.85 7.93 0.90
N ARG A 76 -8.77 7.23 1.29
CA ARG A 76 -7.40 7.49 0.82
C ARG A 76 -7.00 6.62 -0.37
N ILE A 77 -7.83 5.66 -0.78
CA ILE A 77 -7.59 4.84 -1.98
C ILE A 77 -7.38 5.74 -3.21
N GLY A 78 -8.22 6.77 -3.36
CA GLY A 78 -8.13 7.74 -4.46
C GLY A 78 -6.80 8.51 -4.49
N ALA A 79 -6.26 8.86 -3.32
CA ALA A 79 -4.98 9.57 -3.20
C ALA A 79 -3.79 8.67 -3.58
N VAL A 80 -3.81 7.40 -3.17
CA VAL A 80 -2.74 6.43 -3.51
C VAL A 80 -2.73 6.10 -5.00
N ILE A 81 -3.90 5.94 -5.62
CA ILE A 81 -4.00 5.68 -7.07
C ILE A 81 -3.63 6.95 -7.86
N GLY A 82 -4.17 8.10 -7.44
CA GLY A 82 -4.02 9.38 -8.11
C GLY A 82 -4.76 9.45 -9.47
N PRO A 83 -4.78 10.62 -10.13
CA PRO A 83 -5.53 10.84 -11.36
C PRO A 83 -5.02 9.93 -12.49
N GLY A 84 -5.86 8.97 -12.93
CA GLY A 84 -5.52 8.00 -13.98
C GLY A 84 -4.46 6.97 -13.57
N GLY A 85 -4.26 6.75 -12.27
CA GLY A 85 -3.24 5.84 -11.76
C GLY A 85 -1.82 6.39 -11.82
N LYS A 86 -1.64 7.71 -11.99
CA LYS A 86 -0.31 8.31 -12.16
C LYS A 86 0.57 8.16 -10.92
N VAL A 87 0.01 8.32 -9.74
CA VAL A 87 0.75 8.28 -8.46
C VAL A 87 1.23 6.86 -8.20
N VAL A 88 0.33 5.88 -8.25
CA VAL A 88 0.73 4.48 -8.04
C VAL A 88 1.75 4.02 -9.10
N LYS A 89 1.66 4.51 -10.36
CA LYS A 89 2.66 4.22 -11.39
C LYS A 89 4.00 4.86 -11.11
N SER A 90 4.05 6.13 -10.69
CA SER A 90 5.31 6.79 -10.36
C SER A 90 6.00 6.12 -9.18
N VAL A 91 5.24 5.75 -8.14
CA VAL A 91 5.80 5.00 -6.99
C VAL A 91 6.38 3.68 -7.48
N GLN A 92 5.63 2.88 -8.25
CA GLN A 92 6.11 1.60 -8.79
C GLN A 92 7.39 1.73 -9.64
N GLU A 93 7.49 2.78 -10.47
CA GLU A 93 8.66 3.06 -11.30
C GLU A 93 9.87 3.50 -10.46
N GLU A 94 9.67 4.36 -9.45
CA GLU A 94 10.74 4.85 -8.58
C GLU A 94 11.29 3.75 -7.66
N THR A 95 10.42 2.86 -7.17
CA THR A 95 10.79 1.82 -6.21
C THR A 95 10.99 0.45 -6.83
N ASN A 96 10.81 0.27 -8.15
CA ASN A 96 10.87 -1.03 -8.83
C ASN A 96 9.97 -2.10 -8.17
N THR A 97 8.80 -1.69 -7.70
CA THR A 97 7.81 -2.57 -7.06
C THR A 97 6.55 -2.67 -7.90
N GLU A 98 5.74 -3.70 -7.66
CA GLU A 98 4.37 -3.80 -8.18
C GLU A 98 3.39 -3.51 -7.05
N ILE A 99 2.50 -2.54 -7.24
CA ILE A 99 1.58 -2.07 -6.21
C ILE A 99 0.16 -2.25 -6.71
N THR A 100 -0.63 -3.04 -5.97
CA THR A 100 -2.06 -3.24 -6.21
C THR A 100 -2.85 -2.60 -5.08
N VAL A 101 -3.89 -1.85 -5.41
CA VAL A 101 -4.78 -1.21 -4.43
C VAL A 101 -6.19 -1.75 -4.64
N GLU A 102 -6.77 -2.34 -3.60
CA GLU A 102 -8.10 -2.95 -3.61
C GLU A 102 -8.91 -2.47 -2.40
N GLU A 103 -10.23 -2.52 -2.49
CA GLU A 103 -11.12 -2.30 -1.36
C GLU A 103 -11.73 -3.65 -0.98
N GLU A 104 -11.40 -4.14 0.21
CA GLU A 104 -11.97 -5.37 0.78
C GLU A 104 -12.72 -5.02 2.06
N GLU A 105 -13.99 -5.43 2.15
CA GLU A 105 -14.82 -5.27 3.36
C GLU A 105 -14.92 -3.83 3.91
N GLY A 106 -14.82 -2.81 3.04
CA GLY A 106 -14.88 -1.39 3.42
C GLY A 106 -13.55 -0.84 3.93
N VAL A 107 -12.44 -1.52 3.66
CA VAL A 107 -11.10 -1.08 4.01
C VAL A 107 -10.20 -1.11 2.76
N GLY A 108 -9.36 -0.09 2.59
CA GLY A 108 -8.37 -0.07 1.52
C GLY A 108 -7.18 -0.98 1.84
N ILE A 109 -6.82 -1.86 0.91
CA ILE A 109 -5.65 -2.74 1.00
C ILE A 109 -4.69 -2.38 -0.12
N VAL A 110 -3.49 -1.93 0.27
CA VAL A 110 -2.37 -1.72 -0.63
C VAL A 110 -1.43 -2.91 -0.51
N THR A 111 -1.34 -3.72 -1.57
CA THR A 111 -0.40 -4.83 -1.68
C THR A 111 0.82 -4.40 -2.47
N ILE A 112 2.00 -4.44 -1.84
CA ILE A 112 3.28 -4.11 -2.44
C ILE A 112 4.06 -5.41 -2.64
N ALA A 113 4.36 -5.74 -3.90
CA ALA A 113 5.24 -6.84 -4.28
C ALA A 113 6.61 -6.27 -4.68
N ALA A 114 7.67 -6.72 -3.99
CA ALA A 114 9.03 -6.27 -4.23
C ALA A 114 9.98 -7.46 -4.31
N THR A 115 11.01 -7.39 -5.16
CA THR A 115 12.01 -8.46 -5.32
C THR A 115 13.16 -8.39 -4.31
N ASN A 116 13.28 -7.27 -3.58
CA ASN A 116 14.25 -7.07 -2.51
C ASN A 116 13.62 -6.24 -1.38
N GLN A 117 14.30 -6.20 -0.23
CA GLN A 117 13.81 -5.53 0.98
C GLN A 117 13.88 -4.00 0.90
N SER A 118 14.93 -3.43 0.30
CA SER A 118 15.11 -1.98 0.22
C SER A 118 14.02 -1.29 -0.59
N ASP A 119 13.64 -1.90 -1.71
CA ASP A 119 12.58 -1.42 -2.60
C ASP A 119 11.22 -1.53 -1.95
N ALA A 120 10.99 -2.62 -1.20
CA ALA A 120 9.79 -2.80 -0.39
C ALA A 120 9.66 -1.69 0.65
N GLU A 121 10.73 -1.43 1.41
CA GLU A 121 10.75 -0.41 2.46
C GLU A 121 10.54 1.00 1.89
N ALA A 122 11.20 1.32 0.76
CA ALA A 122 11.01 2.59 0.07
C ALA A 122 9.56 2.78 -0.41
N ALA A 123 8.95 1.75 -1.00
CA ALA A 123 7.56 1.79 -1.44
C ALA A 123 6.58 1.93 -0.26
N ILE A 124 6.81 1.19 0.82
CA ILE A 124 6.01 1.28 2.05
C ILE A 124 6.06 2.70 2.61
N GLU A 125 7.25 3.28 2.72
CA GLU A 125 7.43 4.64 3.23
C GLU A 125 6.74 5.66 2.32
N ARG A 126 6.83 5.49 1.01
CA ARG A 126 6.17 6.38 0.06
C ARG A 126 4.66 6.32 0.16
N VAL A 127 4.08 5.12 0.25
CA VAL A 127 2.64 4.94 0.46
C VAL A 127 2.22 5.54 1.81
N LYS A 128 2.99 5.34 2.88
CA LYS A 128 2.73 5.94 4.20
C LYS A 128 2.69 7.46 4.15
N GLN A 129 3.61 8.10 3.42
CA GLN A 129 3.62 9.56 3.24
C GLN A 129 2.39 10.06 2.48
N ILE A 130 1.91 9.31 1.49
CA ILE A 130 0.70 9.66 0.74
C ILE A 130 -0.55 9.53 1.61
N VAL A 131 -0.61 8.51 2.49
CA VAL A 131 -1.78 8.31 3.37
C VAL A 131 -1.68 9.03 4.71
N ALA A 132 -0.55 9.68 5.02
CA ALA A 132 -0.39 10.46 6.24
C ALA A 132 -1.50 11.51 6.34
N VAL A 133 -2.13 11.62 7.51
CA VAL A 133 -3.19 12.60 7.74
C VAL A 133 -2.53 13.87 8.25
N PRO A 134 -2.71 15.01 7.58
CA PRO A 134 -2.21 16.28 8.08
C PRO A 134 -3.04 16.71 9.29
N GLU A 135 -2.37 17.18 10.34
CA GLU A 135 -3.02 17.55 11.60
C GLU A 135 -3.47 19.02 11.56
N GLU A 136 -4.74 19.27 11.89
CA GLU A 136 -5.27 20.63 12.01
C GLU A 136 -4.49 21.44 13.05
N GLY A 137 -4.13 22.68 12.71
CA GLY A 137 -3.34 23.55 13.57
C GLY A 137 -1.83 23.35 13.49
N GLU A 138 -1.33 22.52 12.56
CA GLU A 138 0.12 22.41 12.31
C GLU A 138 0.61 23.36 11.20
N ASP A 139 1.90 23.68 11.30
CA ASP A 139 2.64 24.51 10.35
C ASP A 139 3.37 23.63 9.33
N TYR A 140 3.12 23.86 8.04
CA TYR A 140 3.74 23.13 6.94
C TYR A 140 4.55 24.06 6.03
N VAL A 141 5.62 23.52 5.43
CA VAL A 141 6.34 24.16 4.32
C VAL A 141 5.89 23.49 3.03
N GLY A 142 4.98 24.13 2.31
CA GLY A 142 4.39 23.58 1.09
C GLY A 142 4.95 24.19 -0.18
N THR A 143 4.74 23.52 -1.32
CA THR A 143 5.14 24.01 -2.65
C THR A 143 3.91 24.42 -3.45
N VAL A 144 3.92 25.61 -4.05
CA VAL A 144 2.80 26.09 -4.89
C VAL A 144 2.74 25.26 -6.18
N LYS A 145 1.64 24.52 -6.39
CA LYS A 145 1.42 23.71 -7.61
C LYS A 145 0.64 24.46 -8.68
N GLY A 146 -0.15 25.46 -8.29
CA GLY A 146 -0.95 26.22 -9.23
C GLY A 146 -1.60 27.42 -8.58
N ILE A 147 -1.79 28.47 -9.37
CA ILE A 147 -2.42 29.72 -8.94
C ILE A 147 -3.70 29.91 -9.76
N ARG A 148 -4.72 30.50 -9.12
CA ARG A 148 -6.00 30.91 -9.69
C ARG A 148 -6.39 32.26 -9.10
N ASP A 149 -7.33 32.94 -9.74
CA ASP A 149 -7.81 34.27 -9.34
C ASP A 149 -8.32 34.33 -7.89
N PHE A 150 -8.77 33.21 -7.31
CA PHE A 150 -9.31 33.13 -5.95
C PHE A 150 -8.33 32.57 -4.91
N GLY A 151 -7.12 32.15 -5.31
CA GLY A 151 -6.13 31.59 -4.39
C GLY A 151 -5.06 30.73 -5.03
N ALA A 152 -4.20 30.16 -4.20
CA ALA A 152 -3.12 29.27 -4.58
C ALA A 152 -3.33 27.84 -4.05
N PHE A 153 -2.99 26.86 -4.86
CA PHE A 153 -2.94 25.45 -4.50
C PHE A 153 -1.54 25.11 -4.02
N VAL A 154 -1.42 24.79 -2.73
CA VAL A 154 -0.14 24.52 -2.07
C VAL A 154 -0.09 23.05 -1.65
N GLU A 155 0.88 22.31 -2.15
CA GLU A 155 1.15 20.93 -1.74
C GLU A 155 1.91 20.94 -0.41
N ILE A 156 1.27 20.51 0.69
CA ILE A 156 1.85 20.49 2.04
C ILE A 156 2.46 19.13 2.41
N MET A 157 1.93 18.06 1.83
CA MET A 157 2.42 16.69 1.92
C MET A 157 2.31 16.04 0.52
N PRO A 158 3.05 14.95 0.24
CA PRO A 158 3.00 14.30 -1.08
C PRO A 158 1.57 13.96 -1.50
N GLU A 159 1.16 14.46 -2.67
CA GLU A 159 -0.20 14.30 -3.23
C GLU A 159 -1.34 14.94 -2.41
N GLN A 160 -0.99 15.80 -1.45
CA GLN A 160 -1.95 16.49 -0.58
C GLN A 160 -1.84 18.00 -0.77
N THR A 161 -2.85 18.54 -1.45
CA THR A 161 -2.91 19.95 -1.82
C THR A 161 -3.99 20.65 -1.03
N GLY A 162 -3.63 21.74 -0.35
CA GLY A 162 -4.57 22.65 0.29
C GLY A 162 -4.80 23.91 -0.54
N LEU A 163 -5.94 24.56 -0.30
CA LEU A 163 -6.28 25.84 -0.89
C LEU A 163 -5.89 26.96 0.08
N LEU A 164 -4.97 27.82 -0.37
CA LEU A 164 -4.68 29.11 0.24
C LEU A 164 -5.55 30.17 -0.46
N HIS A 165 -6.65 30.54 0.17
CA HIS A 165 -7.56 31.54 -0.37
C HIS A 165 -6.90 32.93 -0.40
N VAL A 166 -7.26 33.78 -1.36
CA VAL A 166 -6.68 35.13 -1.52
C VAL A 166 -6.74 35.97 -0.23
N SER A 167 -7.81 35.82 0.55
CA SER A 167 -7.99 36.52 1.84
C SER A 167 -7.11 36.01 2.97
N GLU A 168 -6.40 34.90 2.78
CA GLU A 168 -5.55 34.23 3.78
C GLU A 168 -4.06 34.34 3.45
N ILE A 169 -3.72 35.03 2.34
CA ILE A 169 -2.34 35.24 1.90
C ILE A 169 -1.64 36.31 2.74
N ASP A 170 -2.32 37.44 2.95
CA ASP A 170 -1.80 38.61 3.66
C ASP A 170 -2.90 39.25 4.53
N HIS A 171 -2.51 40.15 5.42
CA HIS A 171 -3.42 41.00 6.19
C HIS A 171 -3.96 42.16 5.34
N ASP A 172 -3.18 42.61 4.35
CA ASP A 172 -3.59 43.65 3.40
C ASP A 172 -4.46 43.12 2.24
N TYR A 173 -5.09 44.05 1.50
CA TYR A 173 -5.88 43.69 0.33
C TYR A 173 -4.98 43.20 -0.80
N VAL A 174 -5.10 41.92 -1.13
CA VAL A 174 -4.37 41.27 -2.22
C VAL A 174 -5.13 41.48 -3.54
N GLU A 175 -4.56 42.28 -4.45
CA GLU A 175 -5.10 42.49 -5.81
C GLU A 175 -4.88 41.26 -6.71
N SER A 176 -3.70 40.66 -6.68
CA SER A 176 -3.37 39.44 -7.42
C SER A 176 -2.56 38.48 -6.55
N VAL A 177 -2.88 37.19 -6.61
CA VAL A 177 -2.11 36.14 -5.94
C VAL A 177 -0.71 36.02 -6.53
N GLU A 178 -0.56 36.34 -7.81
CA GLU A 178 0.70 36.25 -8.56
C GLU A 178 1.77 37.23 -8.04
N ASP A 179 1.36 38.31 -7.36
CA ASP A 179 2.30 39.29 -6.78
C ASP A 179 2.98 38.76 -5.51
N TYR A 180 2.42 37.72 -4.87
CA TYR A 180 2.86 37.20 -3.57
C TYR A 180 3.54 35.83 -3.64
N MET A 181 3.34 35.10 -4.74
CA MET A 181 3.88 33.76 -4.94
C MET A 181 3.83 33.33 -6.40
N GLU A 182 4.80 32.53 -6.82
CA GLU A 182 4.84 31.90 -8.12
C GLU A 182 4.65 30.38 -8.03
N VAL A 183 4.30 29.75 -9.14
CA VAL A 183 4.22 28.27 -9.22
C VAL A 183 5.62 27.68 -9.05
N GLY A 184 5.78 26.83 -8.03
CA GLY A 184 7.06 26.23 -7.65
C GLY A 184 7.67 26.82 -6.38
N ASP A 185 7.13 27.91 -5.85
CA ASP A 185 7.64 28.53 -4.62
C ASP A 185 7.35 27.70 -3.38
N LYS A 186 8.30 27.74 -2.44
CA LYS A 186 8.15 27.14 -1.11
C LYS A 186 7.63 28.18 -0.13
N VAL A 187 6.42 27.96 0.39
CA VAL A 187 5.73 28.86 1.30
C VAL A 187 5.43 28.17 2.63
N LYS A 188 5.55 28.91 3.74
CA LYS A 188 5.06 28.47 5.04
C LYS A 188 3.57 28.75 5.15
N VAL A 189 2.81 27.72 5.51
CA VAL A 189 1.36 27.77 5.63
C VAL A 189 0.93 27.03 6.89
N HIS A 190 -0.14 27.52 7.51
CA HIS A 190 -0.77 26.90 8.66
C HIS A 190 -2.06 26.23 8.22
N LEU A 191 -2.28 24.98 8.62
CA LEU A 191 -3.50 24.25 8.29
C LEU A 191 -4.62 24.64 9.25
N LEU A 192 -5.62 25.37 8.74
CA LEU A 192 -6.74 25.85 9.56
C LEU A 192 -7.79 24.77 9.80
N GLU A 193 -8.17 24.06 8.75
CA GLU A 193 -9.31 23.13 8.77
C GLU A 193 -9.14 22.10 7.66
N VAL A 194 -9.52 20.85 7.95
CA VAL A 194 -9.66 19.77 6.98
C VAL A 194 -11.15 19.46 6.85
N HIS A 195 -11.73 19.74 5.69
CA HIS A 195 -13.12 19.41 5.43
C HIS A 195 -13.32 17.90 5.20
N ASP A 196 -14.53 17.40 5.46
CA ASP A 196 -14.91 15.99 5.28
C ASP A 196 -14.71 15.48 3.83
N ASP A 197 -14.65 16.37 2.85
CA ASP A 197 -14.39 16.04 1.44
C ASP A 197 -12.88 15.98 1.09
N GLY A 198 -12.01 16.06 2.10
CA GLY A 198 -10.56 16.05 1.97
C GLY A 198 -9.94 17.37 1.52
N LYS A 199 -10.73 18.44 1.37
CA LYS A 199 -10.19 19.78 1.07
C LYS A 199 -9.60 20.41 2.32
N MET A 200 -8.34 20.82 2.20
CA MET A 200 -7.60 21.50 3.25
C MET A 200 -7.63 23.01 3.04
N ARG A 201 -7.95 23.77 4.10
CA ARG A 201 -7.90 25.24 4.09
C ARG A 201 -6.61 25.71 4.76
N LEU A 202 -5.84 26.51 4.04
CA LEU A 202 -4.54 27.02 4.48
C LEU A 202 -4.59 28.52 4.76
N THR A 203 -3.73 28.99 5.66
CA THR A 203 -3.46 30.42 5.86
C THR A 203 -1.97 30.70 5.96
N ARG A 204 -1.55 31.86 5.45
CA ARG A 204 -0.17 32.36 5.54
C ARG A 204 -0.05 33.50 6.56
N LYS A 205 -1.17 34.12 6.96
CA LYS A 205 -1.21 35.25 7.90
C LYS A 205 -0.37 35.13 9.18
N PRO A 206 -0.28 33.96 9.85
CA PRO A 206 0.56 33.83 11.05
C PRO A 206 2.05 34.05 10.79
N PHE A 207 2.50 33.92 9.54
CA PHE A 207 3.90 34.09 9.13
C PHE A 207 4.15 35.38 8.36
N VAL A 208 3.12 36.19 8.13
CA VAL A 208 3.26 37.53 7.56
C VAL A 208 3.39 38.49 8.73
N SER A 209 4.57 39.11 8.85
CA SER A 209 4.84 40.15 9.85
C SER A 209 3.95 41.36 9.60
N GLU A 210 3.36 41.94 10.66
CA GLU A 210 2.65 43.25 10.58
C GLU A 210 3.58 44.41 10.13
N GLU A 211 4.89 44.17 9.97
CA GLU A 211 5.89 45.16 9.55
C GLU A 211 6.16 45.18 8.03
N ASP A 212 5.69 44.20 7.24
CA ASP A 212 5.92 44.20 5.78
C ASP A 212 4.93 45.09 5.01
N GLY A 213 3.90 45.64 5.69
CA GLY A 213 2.98 46.65 5.16
C GLY A 213 3.54 48.08 5.15
N GLU A 214 4.77 48.29 5.62
CA GLU A 214 5.43 49.60 5.64
C GLU A 214 6.80 49.54 4.94
N SER A 215 6.78 49.36 3.61
CA SER A 215 7.97 49.56 2.77
C SER A 215 7.61 50.18 1.42
N ALA A 216 7.50 51.51 1.44
CA ALA A 216 7.77 52.52 0.39
C ALA A 216 7.29 52.30 -1.06
#